data_AF-A0A1W9MCP3-F1
#
_entry.id   AF-A0A1W9MCP3-F1
#
_cell.length_a   1.000
_cell.length_b   1.000
_cell.length_c   1.000
_cell.angle_alpha   90.00
_cell.angle_beta   90.00
_cell.angle_gamma   90.00
#
_symmetry.space_group_name_H-M   'P 1'
#
loop_
_entity.id
_entity.type
_entity.pdbx_description
1 polymer ?
#
loop_
_entity_poly.entity_id
_entity_poly.type
_entity_poly.pdbx_seq_one_letter_code
_entity_poly.pdbx_strand_id
1 'polypeptide(L)'
;MNSERIAKALNFAYESQPKNYEDLIAIKGVGAGTVRVLALLSDLVYGEKPSWKDPVKYSFAHGGKDGYPYKVSRKLLDKSIEILKTGLENAKIGDNEKIKALRRLKEFLPEEI
;
A
#
# COMPACT_ATOMS: atom_id res chain seq x y z
N MET A 1 -17.24 -9.20 -21.27
CA MET A 1 -17.26 -9.14 -19.79
C MET A 1 -15.84 -9.31 -19.28
N ASN A 2 -15.45 -8.61 -18.21
CA ASN A 2 -14.09 -8.43 -17.68
C ASN A 2 -13.40 -9.74 -17.18
N SER A 3 -14.02 -10.91 -17.38
CA SER A 3 -13.65 -12.21 -16.81
C SER A 3 -12.37 -12.79 -17.42
N GLU A 4 -12.17 -12.71 -18.74
CA GLU A 4 -10.95 -13.21 -19.40
C GLU A 4 -9.70 -12.48 -18.92
N ARG A 5 -9.80 -11.15 -18.72
CA ARG A 5 -8.70 -10.33 -18.23
C ARG A 5 -8.34 -10.66 -16.79
N ILE A 6 -9.34 -10.93 -15.94
CA ILE A 6 -9.13 -11.35 -14.55
C ILE A 6 -8.54 -12.77 -14.51
N ALA A 7 -9.07 -13.71 -15.28
CA ALA A 7 -8.54 -15.08 -15.36
C ALA A 7 -7.08 -15.08 -15.83
N LYS A 8 -6.73 -14.27 -16.82
CA LYS A 8 -5.35 -14.10 -17.27
C LYS A 8 -4.44 -13.54 -16.16
N ALA A 9 -4.92 -12.56 -15.39
CA ALA A 9 -4.16 -12.00 -14.28
C ALA A 9 -3.98 -13.01 -13.13
N LEU A 10 -4.99 -13.82 -12.83
CA LEU A 10 -4.92 -14.87 -11.81
C LEU A 10 -4.01 -16.03 -12.23
N ASN A 11 -4.08 -16.48 -13.47
CA ASN A 11 -3.16 -17.48 -14.00
C ASN A 11 -1.72 -16.98 -13.95
N PHE A 12 -1.49 -15.73 -14.36
CA PHE A 12 -0.16 -15.13 -14.26
C PHE A 12 0.31 -15.05 -12.81
N ALA A 13 -0.54 -14.63 -11.87
CA ALA A 13 -0.19 -14.60 -10.45
C ALA A 13 0.14 -15.99 -9.91
N TYR A 14 -0.58 -17.02 -10.34
CA TYR A 14 -0.28 -18.40 -9.98
C TYR A 14 1.08 -18.86 -10.54
N GLU A 15 1.42 -18.51 -11.78
CA GLU A 15 2.71 -18.87 -12.37
C GLU A 15 3.88 -18.07 -11.76
N SER A 16 3.67 -16.79 -11.46
CA SER A 16 4.71 -15.89 -10.95
C SER A 16 5.00 -16.07 -9.47
N GLN A 17 4.12 -16.72 -8.71
CA GLN A 17 4.26 -17.00 -7.27
C GLN A 17 4.73 -15.76 -6.47
N PRO A 18 3.94 -14.67 -6.44
CA PRO A 18 4.32 -13.44 -5.75
C PRO A 18 4.58 -13.72 -4.27
N LYS A 19 5.66 -13.16 -3.73
CA LYS A 19 6.09 -13.48 -2.36
C LYS A 19 5.41 -12.61 -1.31
N ASN A 20 4.98 -11.42 -1.71
CA ASN A 20 4.37 -10.45 -0.83
C ASN A 20 3.17 -9.76 -1.51
N TYR A 21 2.54 -8.86 -0.76
CA TYR A 21 1.38 -8.12 -1.20
C TYR A 21 1.71 -7.19 -2.38
N GLU A 22 2.87 -6.53 -2.33
CA GLU A 22 3.38 -5.59 -3.31
C GLU A 22 3.53 -6.24 -4.69
N ASP A 23 4.15 -7.42 -4.72
CA ASP A 23 4.33 -8.25 -5.92
C ASP A 23 2.97 -8.61 -6.53
N LEU A 24 2.03 -9.07 -5.70
CA LEU A 24 0.70 -9.47 -6.14
C LEU A 24 -0.06 -8.28 -6.77
N ILE A 25 -0.07 -7.12 -6.11
CA ILE A 25 -0.78 -5.95 -6.63
C ILE A 25 -0.06 -5.33 -7.84
N ALA A 26 1.24 -5.56 -8.02
CA ALA A 26 1.99 -5.08 -9.18
C ALA A 26 1.51 -5.72 -10.50
N ILE A 27 0.87 -6.89 -10.43
CA ILE A 27 0.34 -7.61 -11.59
C ILE A 27 -0.78 -6.83 -12.26
N LYS A 28 -0.61 -6.53 -13.56
CA LYS A 28 -1.61 -5.81 -14.35
C LYS A 28 -2.90 -6.63 -14.43
N GLY A 29 -3.99 -6.07 -13.90
CA GLY A 29 -5.29 -6.73 -13.83
C GLY A 29 -5.66 -7.22 -12.44
N VAL A 30 -4.72 -7.22 -11.49
CA VAL A 30 -5.02 -7.32 -10.06
C VAL A 30 -5.35 -5.92 -9.55
N GLY A 31 -6.63 -5.73 -9.20
CA GLY A 31 -7.12 -4.49 -8.61
C GLY A 31 -7.80 -4.73 -7.26
N ALA A 32 -8.34 -3.67 -6.66
CA ALA A 32 -8.99 -3.74 -5.35
C ALA A 32 -10.12 -4.79 -5.27
N GLY A 33 -10.88 -4.99 -6.36
CA GLY A 33 -11.88 -6.05 -6.43
C GLY A 33 -11.30 -7.45 -6.35
N THR A 34 -10.22 -7.73 -7.08
CA THR A 34 -9.53 -9.04 -7.08
C THR A 34 -8.94 -9.33 -5.70
N VAL A 35 -8.24 -8.36 -5.10
CA VAL A 35 -7.65 -8.51 -3.76
C VAL A 35 -8.73 -8.77 -2.71
N ARG A 36 -9.85 -8.05 -2.78
CA ARG A 36 -10.99 -8.25 -1.86
C ARG A 36 -11.57 -9.65 -1.98
N VAL A 37 -11.76 -10.15 -3.20
CA VAL A 37 -12.25 -11.51 -3.44
C VAL A 37 -11.27 -12.53 -2.87
N LEU A 38 -9.97 -12.40 -3.13
CA LEU A 38 -8.96 -13.32 -2.58
C LEU A 38 -8.93 -13.33 -1.06
N ALA A 39 -9.01 -12.16 -0.42
CA ALA A 39 -9.04 -12.04 1.05
C ALA A 39 -10.29 -12.71 1.66
N LEU A 40 -11.46 -12.52 1.06
CA LEU A 40 -12.72 -13.14 1.52
C LEU A 40 -12.74 -14.66 1.27
N LEU A 41 -12.17 -15.11 0.14
CA LEU A 41 -12.02 -16.54 -0.12
C LEU A 41 -11.03 -17.19 0.84
N SER A 42 -9.99 -16.48 1.27
CA SER A 42 -9.05 -16.98 2.27
C SER A 42 -9.72 -17.21 3.63
N ASP A 43 -10.61 -16.32 4.04
CA ASP A 43 -11.45 -16.51 5.24
C ASP A 43 -12.35 -17.74 5.10
N LEU A 44 -12.98 -17.91 3.95
CA LEU A 44 -13.86 -19.04 3.68
C LEU A 44 -13.12 -20.40 3.63
N VAL A 45 -11.93 -20.44 3.01
CA VAL A 45 -11.20 -21.68 2.74
C VAL A 45 -10.27 -22.04 3.90
N TYR A 46 -9.60 -21.05 4.48
CA TYR A 46 -8.54 -21.25 5.47
C TYR A 46 -8.91 -20.72 6.87
N GLY A 47 -10.05 -20.04 7.04
CA GLY A 47 -10.44 -19.44 8.32
C GLY A 47 -9.62 -18.21 8.72
N GLU A 48 -8.80 -17.69 7.80
CA GLU A 48 -7.94 -16.53 8.05
C GLU A 48 -8.72 -15.25 7.74
N LYS A 49 -9.08 -14.50 8.78
CA LYS A 49 -9.92 -13.31 8.64
C LYS A 49 -9.20 -12.21 7.86
N PRO A 50 -9.88 -11.48 6.97
CA PRO A 50 -9.30 -10.33 6.31
C PRO A 50 -8.88 -9.27 7.35
N SER A 51 -7.73 -8.65 7.13
CA SER A 51 -7.31 -7.51 7.96
C SER A 51 -8.27 -6.34 7.76
N TRP A 52 -8.85 -5.86 8.86
CA TRP A 52 -9.67 -4.64 8.91
C TRP A 52 -8.87 -3.40 9.33
N LYS A 53 -7.60 -3.58 9.70
CA LYS A 53 -6.69 -2.48 10.01
C LYS A 53 -6.22 -1.90 8.69
N ASP A 54 -6.62 -0.68 8.39
CA ASP A 54 -6.18 0.05 7.19
C ASP A 54 -4.87 0.81 7.50
N PRO A 55 -3.69 0.32 7.04
CA PRO A 55 -2.43 1.02 7.24
C PRO A 55 -2.30 2.27 6.35
N VAL A 56 -3.14 2.44 5.33
CA VAL A 56 -2.95 3.38 4.22
C VAL A 56 -4.03 4.46 4.15
N LYS A 57 -4.65 4.77 5.29
CA LYS A 57 -5.73 5.76 5.45
C LYS A 57 -5.43 7.12 4.78
N TYR A 58 -4.17 7.55 4.82
CA TYR A 58 -3.72 8.82 4.24
C TYR A 58 -3.19 8.71 2.82
N SER A 59 -2.92 7.50 2.31
CA SER A 59 -2.38 7.30 0.96
C SER A 59 -3.36 7.74 -0.14
N PHE A 60 -4.66 7.70 0.15
CA PHE A 60 -5.70 8.23 -0.74
C PHE A 60 -5.60 9.74 -0.97
N ALA A 61 -4.94 10.50 -0.08
CA ALA A 61 -4.73 11.93 -0.26
C ALA A 61 -3.87 12.27 -1.50
N HIS A 62 -3.16 11.26 -2.05
CA HIS A 62 -2.28 11.41 -3.20
C HIS A 62 -2.83 10.80 -4.49
N GLY A 63 -4.06 10.27 -4.46
CA GLY A 63 -4.72 9.59 -5.57
C GLY A 63 -4.64 8.07 -5.50
N GLY A 64 -5.43 7.39 -6.34
CA GLY A 64 -5.53 5.94 -6.40
C GLY A 64 -4.72 5.33 -7.53
N LYS A 65 -4.25 4.09 -7.33
CA LYS A 65 -3.60 3.30 -8.39
C LYS A 65 -4.55 2.98 -9.55
N ASP A 66 -5.82 2.84 -9.23
CA ASP A 66 -6.93 2.67 -10.17
C ASP A 66 -7.35 3.98 -10.86
N GLY A 67 -6.77 5.12 -10.45
CA GLY A 67 -7.08 6.42 -10.99
C GLY A 67 -8.27 7.11 -10.31
N TYR A 68 -8.80 6.58 -9.20
CA TYR A 68 -9.88 7.22 -8.45
C TYR A 68 -9.40 7.76 -7.09
N PRO A 69 -9.76 9.02 -6.70
CA PRO A 69 -10.47 10.02 -7.50
C PRO A 69 -9.63 10.58 -8.68
N TYR A 70 -8.31 10.43 -8.63
CA TYR A 70 -7.35 10.71 -9.69
C TYR A 70 -6.15 9.77 -9.54
N LYS A 71 -5.27 9.70 -10.56
CA LYS A 71 -4.06 8.86 -10.51
C LYS A 71 -3.10 9.33 -9.40
N VAL A 72 -2.41 8.38 -8.78
CA VAL A 72 -1.33 8.66 -7.81
C VAL A 72 -0.38 9.73 -8.36
N SER A 73 -0.30 10.86 -7.66
CA SER A 73 0.59 11.97 -8.01
C SER A 73 1.90 11.83 -7.24
N ARG A 74 2.94 11.31 -7.93
CA ARG A 74 4.30 11.21 -7.35
C ARG A 74 4.81 12.56 -6.87
N LYS A 75 4.61 13.61 -7.67
CA LYS A 75 5.01 14.98 -7.32
C LYS A 75 4.36 15.47 -6.02
N LEU A 76 3.08 15.15 -5.79
CA LEU A 76 2.41 15.53 -4.55
C LEU A 76 2.95 14.73 -3.36
N LEU A 77 3.21 13.43 -3.56
CA LEU A 77 3.85 12.55 -2.58
C LEU A 77 5.22 13.08 -2.16
N ASP A 78 6.09 13.38 -3.12
CA ASP A 78 7.42 13.93 -2.89
C ASP A 78 7.35 15.27 -2.12
N LYS A 79 6.41 16.14 -2.50
CA LYS A 79 6.19 17.41 -1.80
C LYS A 79 5.71 17.22 -0.36
N SER A 80 4.82 16.27 -0.11
CA SER A 80 4.39 15.94 1.26
C SER A 80 5.57 15.43 2.11
N ILE A 81 6.42 14.58 1.53
CA ILE A 81 7.64 14.08 2.19
C ILE A 81 8.58 15.23 2.52
N GLU A 82 8.80 16.15 1.58
CA GLU A 82 9.66 17.33 1.78
C GLU A 82 9.14 18.25 2.89
N ILE A 83 7.84 18.52 2.92
CA ILE A 83 7.21 19.36 3.96
C ILE A 83 7.40 18.72 5.34
N LEU A 84 7.16 17.40 5.47
CA LEU A 84 7.35 16.68 6.73
C LEU A 84 8.83 16.68 7.17
N LYS A 85 9.74 16.46 6.22
CA LYS A 85 11.19 16.50 6.46
C LYS A 85 11.63 17.88 6.95
N THR A 86 11.24 18.92 6.24
CA THR A 86 11.56 20.32 6.58
C THR A 86 10.96 20.71 7.94
N GLY A 87 9.74 20.27 8.22
CA GLY A 87 9.09 20.49 9.52
C GLY A 87 9.84 19.83 10.67
N LEU A 88 10.34 18.61 10.46
CA LEU A 88 11.16 17.90 11.45
C LEU A 88 12.53 18.55 11.65
N GLU A 89 13.18 19.01 10.58
CA GLU A 89 14.47 19.69 10.63
C GLU A 89 14.36 21.02 11.40
N ASN A 90 13.30 21.79 11.14
CA ASN A 90 13.04 23.10 11.76
C ASN A 90 12.37 23.01 13.14
N ALA A 91 11.92 21.83 13.57
CA ALA A 91 11.34 21.66 14.88
C ALA A 91 12.38 22.04 15.95
N LYS A 92 12.01 22.96 16.86
CA LYS A 92 12.80 23.37 18.03
C LYS A 92 12.76 22.28 19.11
N ILE A 93 13.14 21.07 18.74
CA ILE A 93 13.23 19.90 19.60
C ILE A 93 14.69 19.42 19.61
N GLY A 94 15.13 18.88 20.74
CA GLY A 94 16.49 18.34 20.86
C GLY A 94 16.73 17.17 19.90
N ASP A 95 17.99 16.93 19.52
CA ASP A 95 18.36 15.90 18.55
C ASP A 95 17.85 14.51 18.93
N ASN A 96 17.80 14.21 20.23
CA ASN A 96 17.28 12.95 20.74
C ASN A 96 15.77 12.77 20.45
N GLU A 97 14.98 13.85 20.48
CA GLU A 97 13.56 13.80 20.11
C GLU A 97 13.37 13.71 18.58
N LYS A 98 14.25 14.33 17.78
CA LYS A 98 14.27 14.13 16.31
C LYS A 98 14.52 12.67 15.97
N ILE A 99 15.52 12.05 16.61
CA ILE A 99 15.85 10.63 16.42
C ILE A 99 14.67 9.74 16.84
N LYS A 100 14.02 10.02 17.98
CA LYS A 100 12.81 9.27 18.39
C LYS A 100 11.65 9.44 17.42
N ALA A 101 11.44 10.64 16.87
CA ALA A 101 10.40 10.88 15.87
C ALA A 101 10.67 10.08 14.58
N LEU A 102 11.92 10.05 14.11
CA LEU A 102 12.33 9.20 12.98
C LEU A 102 12.18 7.71 13.29
N ARG A 103 12.50 7.26 14.51
CA ARG A 103 12.29 5.86 14.93
C ARG A 103 10.82 5.48 14.95
N ARG A 104 9.94 6.37 15.44
CA ARG A 104 8.48 6.16 15.37
C ARG A 104 7.98 6.10 13.94
N LEU A 105 8.55 6.88 13.02
CA LEU A 105 8.21 6.77 11.59
C LEU A 105 8.54 5.39 11.04
N LYS A 106 9.64 4.77 11.49
CA LYS A 106 9.99 3.39 11.13
C LYS A 106 8.93 2.37 11.58
N GLU A 107 8.22 2.60 12.69
CA GLU A 107 7.12 1.72 13.13
C GLU A 107 5.92 1.72 12.18
N PHE A 108 5.80 2.73 11.31
CA PHE A 108 4.78 2.81 10.27
C PHE A 108 5.25 2.33 8.91
N LEU A 109 6.55 2.02 8.76
CA LEU A 109 7.06 1.35 7.56
C LEU A 109 6.79 -0.15 7.72
N PRO A 110 6.25 -0.84 6.69
CA PRO A 110 6.15 -2.29 6.72
C PRO A 110 7.54 -2.90 6.96
N GLU A 111 7.63 -4.00 7.71
CA GLU A 111 8.91 -4.59 8.13
C GLU A 111 9.74 -5.13 6.95
N GLU A 112 9.15 -5.24 5.76
CA GLU A 112 9.80 -5.72 4.53
C GLU A 112 9.35 -4.90 3.32
N ILE A 113 10.34 -4.41 2.55
CA ILE A 113 10.20 -4.02 1.13
C ILE A 113 10.97 -5.06 0.32
#